data_AF-A0A818FK43-F1
#
_entry.id   AF-A0A818FK43-F1
#
_cell.length_a   1.000
_cell.length_b   1.000
_cell.length_c   1.000
_cell.angle_alpha   90.00
_cell.angle_beta   90.00
_cell.angle_gamma   90.00
#
_symmetry.space_group_name_H-M   'P 1'
#
loop_
_entity.id
_entity.type
_entity.pdbx_description
1 polymer ?
#
loop_
_entity_poly.entity_id
_entity_poly.type
_entity_poly.pdbx_seq_one_letter_code
_entity_poly.pdbx_strand_id
1 'polypeptide(L)'
;AMEVCDPDVLRHIASTYHVLLTHEKSLDFLIDLLQKDQLHDSLSLNALDKTISFYKHIYKSYLSQEKFSMSNYMRDLTRVVLLSSDSLQTDIQRIQVLQKESEQPDNDQSPFAVLVNQLIESNEQMRAQVGKINRLVPQDDDKNRSLTLDSNSISSIESAIRNLDRLTKTFHEICSGLTTQILLLSDANERINTQDIENIAYQACDKVYKKEDSGPYESLW
;
A
#
# COMPACT_ATOMS: atom_id res chain seq x y z
N ALA A 1 -22.19 22.94 -8.07
CA ALA A 1 -21.68 21.98 -9.07
C ALA A 1 -21.13 22.67 -10.31
N MET A 2 -21.88 23.58 -10.96
CA MET A 2 -21.42 24.27 -12.18
C MET A 2 -20.27 25.30 -11.99
N GLU A 3 -19.92 25.65 -10.75
CA GLU A 3 -18.78 26.55 -10.47
C GLU A 3 -17.46 25.79 -10.18
N VAL A 4 -17.48 24.45 -10.14
CA VAL A 4 -16.38 23.62 -9.61
C VAL A 4 -15.74 22.72 -10.68
N CYS A 5 -16.43 22.42 -11.78
CA CYS A 5 -15.94 21.51 -12.82
C CYS A 5 -16.38 22.00 -14.20
N ASP A 6 -15.48 21.87 -15.18
CA ASP A 6 -15.73 22.24 -16.56
C ASP A 6 -16.89 21.38 -17.15
N PRO A 7 -17.88 21.99 -17.85
CA PRO A 7 -19.00 21.25 -18.44
C PRO A 7 -18.58 20.14 -19.41
N ASP A 8 -17.48 20.32 -20.14
CA ASP A 8 -16.96 19.30 -21.05
C ASP A 8 -16.36 18.14 -20.25
N VAL A 9 -15.62 18.42 -19.16
CA VAL A 9 -15.12 17.37 -18.25
C VAL A 9 -16.27 16.55 -17.68
N LEU A 10 -17.35 17.20 -17.24
CA LEU A 10 -18.55 16.53 -16.74
C LEU A 10 -19.18 15.63 -17.81
N ARG A 11 -19.23 16.07 -19.08
CA ARG A 11 -19.75 15.28 -20.20
C ARG A 11 -18.89 14.04 -20.48
N HIS A 12 -17.57 14.17 -20.40
CA HIS A 12 -16.65 13.04 -20.57
C HIS A 12 -16.83 12.02 -19.45
N ILE A 13 -16.92 12.45 -18.19
CA ILE A 13 -17.18 11.56 -17.06
C ILE A 13 -18.53 10.86 -17.22
N ALA A 14 -19.58 11.60 -17.60
CA ALA A 14 -20.91 11.03 -17.84
C ALA A 14 -20.89 9.93 -18.92
N SER A 15 -20.04 10.06 -19.96
CA SER A 15 -19.89 9.01 -20.97
C SER A 15 -19.32 7.69 -20.43
N THR A 16 -18.60 7.74 -19.31
CA THR A 16 -18.02 6.56 -18.64
C THR A 16 -18.97 5.90 -17.63
N TYR A 17 -20.21 6.40 -17.48
CA TYR A 17 -21.16 5.98 -16.44
C TYR A 17 -21.39 4.45 -16.40
N HIS A 18 -21.54 3.80 -17.54
CA HIS A 18 -21.74 2.34 -17.56
C HIS A 18 -20.53 1.55 -17.01
N VAL A 19 -19.31 2.09 -17.21
CA VAL A 19 -18.09 1.50 -16.67
C VAL A 19 -18.00 1.77 -15.16
N LEU A 20 -18.33 3.00 -14.74
CA LEU A 20 -18.44 3.36 -13.31
C LEU A 20 -19.40 2.42 -12.56
N LEU A 21 -20.58 2.16 -13.12
CA LEU A 21 -21.57 1.25 -12.53
C LEU A 21 -21.05 -0.19 -12.39
N THR A 22 -20.17 -0.63 -13.29
CA THR A 22 -19.55 -1.97 -13.21
C THR A 22 -18.55 -2.04 -12.05
N HIS A 23 -17.78 -0.98 -11.85
CA HIS A 23 -16.84 -0.86 -10.74
C HIS A 23 -17.56 -0.70 -9.39
N GLU A 24 -18.64 0.07 -9.34
CA GLU A 24 -19.51 0.21 -8.16
C GLU A 24 -20.05 -1.16 -7.69
N LYS A 25 -20.65 -1.94 -8.60
CA LYS A 25 -21.12 -3.30 -8.28
C LYS A 25 -20.02 -4.24 -7.79
N SER A 26 -18.79 -4.05 -8.28
CA SER A 26 -17.65 -4.84 -7.82
C SER A 26 -17.27 -4.48 -6.38
N LEU A 27 -17.41 -3.22 -5.99
CA LEU A 27 -17.22 -2.77 -4.61
C LEU A 27 -18.36 -3.24 -3.71
N ASP A 28 -19.62 -3.13 -4.16
CA ASP A 28 -20.78 -3.62 -3.42
C ASP A 28 -20.66 -5.11 -3.08
N PHE A 29 -20.15 -5.91 -4.02
CA PHE A 29 -19.86 -7.33 -3.78
C PHE A 29 -18.84 -7.54 -2.65
N LEU A 30 -17.74 -6.77 -2.63
CA LEU A 30 -16.73 -6.87 -1.57
C LEU A 30 -17.29 -6.42 -0.21
N ILE A 31 -18.14 -5.38 -0.21
CA ILE A 31 -18.83 -4.91 1.00
C ILE A 31 -19.79 -5.99 1.52
N ASP A 32 -20.55 -6.65 0.65
CA ASP A 32 -21.47 -7.73 1.02
C ASP A 32 -20.72 -8.93 1.62
N LEU A 33 -19.56 -9.30 1.05
CA LEU A 33 -18.69 -10.33 1.64
C LEU A 33 -18.18 -9.91 3.03
N LEU A 34 -17.74 -8.66 3.19
CA LEU A 34 -17.28 -8.14 4.47
C LEU A 34 -18.39 -8.17 5.52
N GLN A 35 -19.60 -7.73 5.18
CA GLN A 35 -20.76 -7.72 6.09
C GLN A 35 -21.20 -9.11 6.53
N LYS A 36 -20.87 -10.14 5.73
CA LYS A 36 -21.19 -11.55 6.01
C LYS A 36 -20.03 -12.31 6.66
N ASP A 37 -18.93 -11.64 7.00
CA ASP A 37 -17.68 -12.24 7.47
C ASP A 37 -17.11 -13.30 6.50
N GLN A 38 -17.33 -13.11 5.20
CA GLN A 38 -16.87 -13.98 4.11
C GLN A 38 -15.68 -13.40 3.33
N LEU A 39 -15.17 -12.24 3.76
CA LEU A 39 -13.95 -11.67 3.21
C LEU A 39 -12.74 -12.32 3.87
N HIS A 40 -12.14 -13.31 3.19
CA HIS A 40 -10.96 -14.02 3.65
C HIS A 40 -9.70 -13.55 2.94
N ASP A 41 -8.54 -13.66 3.59
CA ASP A 41 -7.24 -13.24 3.05
C ASP A 41 -6.82 -13.97 1.76
N SER A 42 -7.42 -15.12 1.49
CA SER A 42 -7.21 -15.89 0.25
C SER A 42 -8.07 -15.41 -0.93
N LEU A 43 -9.01 -14.50 -0.69
CA LEU A 43 -9.88 -13.97 -1.73
C LEU A 43 -9.10 -13.02 -2.65
N SER A 44 -9.18 -13.28 -3.96
CA SER A 44 -8.53 -12.41 -4.95
C SER A 44 -9.16 -11.01 -4.97
N LEU A 45 -8.33 -9.98 -4.74
CA LEU A 45 -8.71 -8.57 -4.83
C LEU A 45 -8.49 -7.98 -6.25
N ASN A 46 -8.30 -8.82 -7.26
CA ASN A 46 -8.07 -8.39 -8.65
C ASN A 46 -9.15 -7.43 -9.19
N ALA A 47 -10.40 -7.60 -8.75
CA ALA A 47 -11.49 -6.70 -9.13
C ALA A 47 -11.31 -5.30 -8.53
N LEU A 48 -10.86 -5.22 -7.27
CA LEU A 48 -10.55 -3.98 -6.58
C LEU A 48 -9.37 -3.26 -7.25
N ASP A 49 -8.31 -4.00 -7.59
CA ASP A 49 -7.16 -3.43 -8.32
C ASP A 49 -7.56 -2.80 -9.65
N LYS A 50 -8.42 -3.50 -10.42
CA LYS A 50 -8.97 -2.97 -11.68
C LYS A 50 -9.78 -1.69 -11.44
N THR A 51 -10.58 -1.65 -10.37
CA THR A 51 -11.34 -0.46 -9.97
C THR A 51 -10.41 0.71 -9.63
N ILE A 52 -9.36 0.46 -8.83
CA ILE A 52 -8.36 1.49 -8.50
C ILE A 52 -7.67 2.00 -9.77
N SER A 53 -7.24 1.10 -10.66
CA SER A 53 -6.63 1.47 -11.96
C SER A 53 -7.56 2.31 -12.83
N PHE A 54 -8.85 1.99 -12.86
CA PHE A 54 -9.85 2.76 -13.60
C PHE A 54 -10.01 4.18 -13.05
N TYR A 55 -10.14 4.36 -11.74
CA TYR A 55 -10.23 5.69 -11.13
C TYR A 55 -8.95 6.50 -11.34
N LYS A 56 -7.76 5.88 -11.25
CA LYS A 56 -6.49 6.52 -11.60
C LYS A 56 -6.47 6.99 -13.06
N HIS A 57 -7.02 6.19 -13.98
CA HIS A 57 -7.12 6.57 -15.38
C HIS A 57 -8.08 7.75 -15.58
N ILE A 58 -9.29 7.71 -14.99
CA ILE A 58 -10.23 8.84 -15.05
C ILE A 58 -9.57 10.12 -14.53
N TYR A 59 -8.92 10.03 -13.36
CA TYR A 59 -8.27 11.20 -12.76
C TYR A 59 -7.23 11.80 -13.71
N LYS A 60 -6.31 10.98 -14.21
CA LYS A 60 -5.23 11.44 -15.09
C LYS A 60 -5.77 12.02 -16.40
N SER A 61 -6.76 11.38 -17.00
CA SER A 61 -7.31 11.75 -18.31
C SER A 61 -8.21 12.98 -18.27
N TYR A 62 -8.99 13.16 -17.21
CA TYR A 62 -10.07 14.16 -17.19
C TYR A 62 -10.02 15.16 -16.03
N LEU A 63 -9.45 14.79 -14.88
CA LEU A 63 -9.53 15.59 -13.64
C LEU A 63 -8.20 16.22 -13.22
N SER A 64 -7.09 15.93 -13.90
CA SER A 64 -5.75 16.37 -13.48
C SER A 64 -5.55 17.89 -13.48
N GLN A 65 -6.40 18.63 -14.19
CA GLN A 65 -6.38 20.09 -14.26
C GLN A 65 -7.48 20.75 -13.40
N GLU A 66 -8.37 19.95 -12.81
CA GLU A 66 -9.45 20.46 -11.98
C GLU A 66 -8.92 20.93 -10.62
N LYS A 67 -9.57 21.96 -10.07
CA LYS A 67 -9.18 22.50 -8.77
C LYS A 67 -9.56 21.51 -7.68
N PHE A 68 -8.64 21.27 -6.74
CA PHE A 68 -8.90 20.43 -5.56
C PHE A 68 -8.50 21.15 -4.27
N SER A 69 -9.10 20.72 -3.15
CA SER A 69 -8.72 21.17 -1.82
C SER A 69 -7.40 20.50 -1.42
N MET A 70 -6.33 21.30 -1.29
CA MET A 70 -5.03 20.81 -0.84
C MET A 70 -5.11 20.19 0.56
N SER A 71 -5.95 20.73 1.45
CA SER A 71 -6.19 20.14 2.77
C SER A 71 -6.81 18.75 2.68
N ASN A 72 -7.81 18.56 1.80
CA ASN A 72 -8.45 17.26 1.61
C ASN A 72 -7.43 16.27 1.03
N TYR A 73 -6.71 16.68 0.00
CA TYR A 73 -5.66 15.88 -0.62
C TYR A 73 -4.65 15.42 0.42
N MET A 74 -4.13 16.33 1.25
CA MET A 74 -3.17 15.96 2.29
C MET A 74 -3.74 15.03 3.36
N ARG A 75 -5.02 15.15 3.73
CA ARG A 75 -5.67 14.19 4.64
C ARG A 75 -5.83 12.81 4.03
N ASP A 76 -6.13 12.74 2.73
CA ASP A 76 -6.23 11.46 2.03
C ASP A 76 -4.84 10.81 1.93
N LEU A 77 -3.80 11.58 1.62
CA LEU A 77 -2.43 11.08 1.58
C LEU A 77 -1.95 10.62 2.96
N THR A 78 -2.22 11.36 4.03
CA THR A 78 -1.85 10.90 5.40
C THR A 78 -2.59 9.62 5.77
N ARG A 79 -3.88 9.49 5.40
CA ARG A 79 -4.63 8.25 5.59
C ARG A 79 -4.02 7.09 4.81
N VAL A 80 -3.66 7.28 3.55
CA VAL A 80 -2.99 6.25 2.74
C VAL A 80 -1.70 5.79 3.42
N VAL A 81 -0.85 6.73 3.85
CA VAL A 81 0.42 6.36 4.51
C VAL A 81 0.18 5.59 5.81
N LEU A 82 -0.79 6.00 6.64
CA LEU A 82 -1.11 5.29 7.88
C LEU A 82 -1.64 3.88 7.63
N LEU A 83 -2.56 3.71 6.67
CA LEU A 83 -3.10 2.40 6.32
C LEU A 83 -2.04 1.48 5.71
N SER A 84 -1.21 2.00 4.80
CA SER A 84 -0.07 1.26 4.23
C SER A 84 0.94 0.87 5.30
N SER A 85 1.18 1.75 6.27
CA SER A 85 2.07 1.50 7.41
C SER A 85 1.54 0.41 8.34
N ASP A 86 0.23 0.40 8.62
CA ASP A 86 -0.41 -0.64 9.42
C ASP A 86 -0.36 -2.00 8.69
N SER A 87 -0.66 -2.03 7.38
CA SER A 87 -0.53 -3.23 6.55
C SER A 87 0.90 -3.76 6.51
N LEU A 88 1.88 -2.87 6.29
CA LEU A 88 3.29 -3.21 6.28
C LEU A 88 3.74 -3.76 7.64
N GLN A 89 3.29 -3.16 8.75
CA GLN A 89 3.59 -3.63 10.10
C GLN A 89 3.08 -5.05 10.33
N THR A 90 1.87 -5.37 9.88
CA THR A 90 1.30 -6.71 9.99
C THR A 90 2.13 -7.73 9.22
N ASP A 91 2.50 -7.44 7.97
CA ASP A 91 3.31 -8.35 7.17
C ASP A 91 4.74 -8.50 7.71
N ILE A 92 5.36 -7.42 8.20
CA ILE A 92 6.65 -7.50 8.91
C ILE A 92 6.55 -8.42 10.14
N GLN A 93 5.51 -8.26 10.96
CA GLN A 93 5.32 -9.10 12.15
C GLN A 93 5.16 -10.59 11.79
N ARG A 94 4.46 -10.90 10.70
CA ARG A 94 4.33 -12.27 10.19
C ARG A 94 5.70 -12.86 9.82
N ILE A 95 6.53 -12.09 9.12
CA ILE A 95 7.89 -12.53 8.75
C ILE A 95 8.76 -12.72 10.00
N GLN A 96 8.68 -11.81 10.98
CA GLN A 96 9.46 -11.92 12.22
C GLN A 96 9.13 -13.17 13.04
N VAL A 97 7.86 -13.58 13.08
CA VAL A 97 7.47 -14.83 13.76
C VAL A 97 8.18 -16.03 13.12
N LEU A 98 8.19 -16.09 11.79
CA LEU A 98 8.85 -17.17 11.05
C LEU A 98 10.38 -17.13 11.19
N GLN A 99 10.98 -15.94 11.23
CA GLN A 99 12.41 -15.79 11.47
C GLN A 99 12.82 -16.30 12.85
N LYS A 100 12.10 -15.94 13.92
CA LYS A 100 12.38 -16.40 15.29
C LYS A 100 12.30 -17.92 15.43
N GLU A 101 11.41 -18.56 14.68
CA GLU A 101 11.30 -20.03 14.68
C GLU A 101 12.41 -20.71 13.88
N SER A 102 13.05 -19.99 12.95
CA SER A 102 14.16 -20.47 12.13
C SER A 102 15.55 -20.26 12.76
N GLU A 103 15.67 -19.33 13.72
CA GLU A 103 16.93 -18.97 14.37
C GLU A 103 17.38 -20.06 15.36
N GLN A 104 18.65 -20.51 15.21
CA GLN A 104 19.29 -21.37 16.20
C GLN A 104 19.97 -20.49 17.29
N PRO A 105 20.03 -20.95 18.56
CA PRO A 105 20.52 -20.15 19.68
C PRO A 105 21.93 -19.57 19.53
N ASP A 106 22.76 -20.18 18.66
CA ASP A 106 24.17 -19.86 18.46
C ASP A 106 24.46 -19.14 17.14
N ASN A 107 23.44 -18.78 16.34
CA ASN A 107 23.64 -18.18 15.02
C ASN A 107 23.37 -16.67 15.02
N ASP A 108 24.23 -15.92 14.33
CA ASP A 108 24.04 -14.48 14.15
C ASP A 108 22.76 -14.20 13.34
N GLN A 109 22.11 -13.09 13.67
CA GLN A 109 20.90 -12.66 12.97
C GLN A 109 21.19 -12.48 11.47
N SER A 110 20.35 -13.08 10.62
CA SER A 110 20.54 -12.98 9.17
C SER A 110 20.47 -11.53 8.67
N PRO A 111 21.21 -11.17 7.59
CA PRO A 111 21.16 -9.81 7.05
C PRO A 111 19.74 -9.37 6.68
N PHE A 112 18.93 -10.28 6.15
CA PHE A 112 17.53 -9.99 5.85
C PHE A 112 16.69 -9.73 7.12
N ALA A 113 16.92 -10.46 8.21
CA ALA A 113 16.25 -10.19 9.48
C ALA A 113 16.69 -8.84 10.10
N VAL A 114 17.95 -8.44 9.92
CA VAL A 114 18.42 -7.09 10.29
C VAL A 114 17.70 -6.01 9.48
N LEU A 115 17.58 -6.18 8.17
CA LEU A 115 16.83 -5.27 7.29
C LEU A 115 15.36 -5.13 7.74
N VAL A 116 14.69 -6.26 8.03
CA VAL A 116 13.30 -6.26 8.51
C VAL A 116 13.16 -5.49 9.83
N ASN A 117 14.10 -5.64 10.76
CA ASN A 117 14.09 -4.88 12.01
C ASN A 117 14.28 -3.37 11.79
N GLN A 118 15.19 -2.97 10.90
CA GLN A 118 15.39 -1.56 10.55
C GLN A 118 14.13 -0.95 9.92
N LEU A 119 13.40 -1.73 9.13
CA LEU A 119 12.13 -1.30 8.53
C LEU A 119 11.03 -1.05 9.57
N ILE A 120 11.03 -1.75 10.70
CA ILE A 120 10.08 -1.45 11.80
C ILE A 120 10.34 -0.06 12.36
N GLU A 121 11.60 0.24 12.69
CA GLU A 121 11.97 1.54 13.22
C GLU A 121 11.64 2.66 12.22
N SER A 122 11.93 2.44 10.94
CA SER A 122 11.59 3.37 9.86
C SER A 122 10.07 3.56 9.73
N ASN A 123 9.29 2.48 9.81
CA ASN A 123 7.83 2.50 9.73
C ASN A 123 7.22 3.28 10.91
N GLU A 124 7.71 3.07 12.13
CA GLU A 124 7.28 3.82 13.32
C GLU A 124 7.61 5.31 13.22
N GLN A 125 8.81 5.64 12.74
CA GLN A 125 9.19 7.03 12.49
C GLN A 125 8.27 7.67 11.45
N MET A 126 7.96 6.99 10.35
CA MET A 126 7.02 7.46 9.34
C MET A 126 5.64 7.73 9.95
N ARG A 127 5.08 6.82 10.75
CA ARG A 127 3.79 7.02 11.46
C ARG A 127 3.83 8.26 12.35
N ALA A 128 4.91 8.44 13.11
CA ALA A 128 5.08 9.59 13.98
C ALA A 128 5.11 10.91 13.19
N GLN A 129 5.79 10.95 12.05
CA GLN A 129 5.83 12.14 11.19
C GLN A 129 4.49 12.42 10.53
N VAL A 130 3.82 11.39 9.99
CA VAL A 130 2.49 11.56 9.39
C VAL A 130 1.46 12.00 10.44
N GLY A 131 1.56 11.49 11.68
CA GLY A 131 0.73 11.96 12.79
C GLY A 131 0.92 13.45 13.09
N LYS A 132 2.14 13.98 12.98
CA LYS A 132 2.40 15.43 13.11
C LYS A 132 1.80 16.20 11.93
N ILE A 133 2.01 15.73 10.69
CA ILE A 133 1.45 16.36 9.49
C ILE A 133 -0.07 16.45 9.60
N ASN A 134 -0.74 15.35 9.97
CA ASN A 134 -2.19 15.29 10.06
C ASN A 134 -2.78 16.31 11.07
N ARG A 135 -2.04 16.63 12.15
CA ARG A 135 -2.43 17.68 13.11
C ARG A 135 -2.25 19.11 12.55
N LEU A 136 -1.35 19.29 11.59
CA LEU A 136 -1.09 20.58 10.94
C LEU A 136 -2.06 20.87 9.81
N VAL A 137 -2.59 19.84 9.15
CA VAL A 137 -3.55 20.00 8.05
C VAL A 137 -4.83 20.67 8.56
N PRO A 138 -5.28 21.79 7.94
CA PRO A 138 -6.54 22.45 8.30
C PRO A 138 -7.73 21.49 8.22
N GLN A 139 -8.61 21.58 9.21
CA GLN A 139 -9.88 20.86 9.23
C GLN A 139 -10.96 21.68 8.50
N ASP A 140 -12.08 21.05 8.11
CA ASP A 140 -13.07 21.68 7.24
C ASP A 140 -13.74 22.94 7.85
N ASP A 141 -13.76 23.04 9.18
CA ASP A 141 -14.28 24.21 9.90
C ASP A 141 -13.26 25.37 10.02
N ASP A 142 -12.01 25.14 9.62
CA ASP A 142 -10.92 26.09 9.80
C ASP A 142 -10.82 27.08 8.62
N LYS A 143 -11.66 28.11 8.68
CA LYS A 143 -11.73 29.16 7.65
C LYS A 143 -10.50 30.08 7.62
N ASN A 144 -9.63 30.02 8.63
CA ASN A 144 -8.52 30.96 8.80
C ASN A 144 -7.18 30.39 8.33
N ARG A 145 -7.08 29.08 8.10
CA ARG A 145 -5.86 28.41 7.64
C ARG A 145 -6.06 27.83 6.24
N SER A 146 -5.24 28.28 5.29
CA SER A 146 -5.12 27.69 3.96
C SER A 146 -3.83 26.91 3.86
N LEU A 147 -3.88 25.70 3.30
CA LEU A 147 -2.71 24.90 2.97
C LEU A 147 -2.43 25.00 1.48
N THR A 148 -1.19 25.33 1.12
CA THR A 148 -0.72 25.33 -0.26
C THR A 148 0.65 24.68 -0.29
N LEU A 149 0.83 23.71 -1.19
CA LEU A 149 2.12 23.08 -1.46
C LEU A 149 2.55 23.42 -2.88
N ASP A 150 3.84 23.60 -3.09
CA ASP A 150 4.40 23.77 -4.42
C ASP A 150 4.46 22.42 -5.16
N SER A 151 4.61 22.49 -6.49
CA SER A 151 4.62 21.30 -7.34
C SER A 151 5.72 20.30 -7.01
N ASN A 152 6.90 20.75 -6.55
CA ASN A 152 8.00 19.85 -6.20
C ASN A 152 7.69 19.08 -4.91
N SER A 153 7.08 19.74 -3.93
CA SER A 153 6.57 19.10 -2.72
C SER A 153 5.54 18.03 -3.06
N ILE A 154 4.57 18.35 -3.92
CA ILE A 154 3.54 17.40 -4.36
C ILE A 154 4.17 16.20 -5.07
N SER A 155 5.06 16.42 -6.05
CA SER A 155 5.70 15.32 -6.78
C SER A 155 6.55 14.43 -5.88
N SER A 156 7.21 15.01 -4.87
CA SER A 156 8.02 14.27 -3.90
C SER A 156 7.15 13.37 -3.03
N ILE A 157 6.02 13.89 -2.54
CA ILE A 157 5.05 13.11 -1.74
C ILE A 157 4.44 11.99 -2.57
N GLU A 158 4.03 12.26 -3.80
CA GLU A 158 3.51 11.24 -4.71
C GLU A 158 4.55 10.15 -4.99
N SER A 159 5.83 10.53 -5.12
CA SER A 159 6.90 9.55 -5.29
C SER A 159 7.11 8.70 -4.04
N ALA A 160 7.09 9.30 -2.86
CA ALA A 160 7.18 8.57 -1.60
C ALA A 160 6.03 7.58 -1.44
N ILE A 161 4.81 7.96 -1.80
CA ILE A 161 3.63 7.07 -1.76
C ILE A 161 3.74 5.94 -2.77
N ARG A 162 4.29 6.18 -3.98
CA ARG A 162 4.57 5.12 -4.94
C ARG A 162 5.60 4.12 -4.40
N ASN A 163 6.63 4.61 -3.72
CA ASN A 163 7.64 3.74 -3.10
C ASN A 163 7.02 2.92 -1.95
N LEU A 164 6.21 3.54 -1.10
CA LEU A 164 5.48 2.85 -0.03
C LEU A 164 4.52 1.79 -0.58
N ASP A 165 3.79 2.07 -1.66
CA ASP A 165 2.91 1.10 -2.33
C ASP A 165 3.70 -0.13 -2.82
N ARG A 166 4.89 0.07 -3.42
CA ARG A 166 5.76 -1.04 -3.83
C ARG A 166 6.30 -1.82 -2.64
N LEU A 167 6.72 -1.13 -1.58
CA LEU A 167 7.22 -1.75 -0.36
C LEU A 167 6.14 -2.63 0.28
N THR A 168 4.93 -2.09 0.51
CA THR A 168 3.81 -2.85 1.07
C THR A 168 3.43 -4.04 0.19
N LYS A 169 3.37 -3.88 -1.13
CA LYS A 169 3.12 -5.00 -2.06
C LYS A 169 4.17 -6.07 -1.97
N THR A 170 5.44 -5.70 -1.84
CA THR A 170 6.54 -6.66 -1.77
C THR A 170 6.46 -7.48 -0.49
N PHE A 171 6.22 -6.84 0.65
CA PHE A 171 6.02 -7.54 1.92
C PHE A 171 4.79 -8.46 1.91
N HIS A 172 3.72 -8.03 1.25
CA HIS A 172 2.55 -8.88 1.05
C HIS A 172 2.88 -10.12 0.20
N GLU A 173 3.61 -9.95 -0.90
CA GLU A 173 4.05 -11.06 -1.77
C GLU A 173 5.01 -12.00 -1.04
N ILE A 174 5.90 -11.49 -0.19
CA ILE A 174 6.74 -12.32 0.69
C ILE A 174 5.86 -13.17 1.60
N CYS A 175 4.90 -12.55 2.28
CA CYS A 175 3.99 -13.27 3.16
C CYS A 175 3.15 -14.32 2.42
N SER A 176 2.70 -14.01 1.18
CA SER A 176 1.98 -14.96 0.33
C SER A 176 2.84 -16.17 -0.05
N GLY A 177 4.10 -15.93 -0.44
CA GLY A 177 5.09 -16.97 -0.73
C GLY A 177 5.39 -17.85 0.48
N LEU A 178 5.57 -17.22 1.65
CA LEU A 178 5.80 -17.92 2.91
C LEU A 178 4.59 -18.77 3.31
N THR A 179 3.38 -18.24 3.22
CA THR A 179 2.15 -19.02 3.47
C THR A 179 2.08 -20.25 2.56
N THR A 180 2.44 -20.10 1.28
CA THR A 180 2.49 -21.23 0.35
C THR A 180 3.53 -22.27 0.78
N GLN A 181 4.73 -21.85 1.20
CA GLN A 181 5.74 -22.79 1.72
C GLN A 181 5.30 -23.49 3.00
N ILE A 182 4.68 -22.78 3.95
CA ILE A 182 4.16 -23.39 5.19
C ILE A 182 3.18 -24.51 4.88
N LEU A 183 2.30 -24.31 3.89
CA LEU A 183 1.32 -25.31 3.47
C LEU A 183 1.94 -26.56 2.81
N LEU A 184 3.20 -26.49 2.38
CA LEU A 184 3.95 -27.61 1.80
C LEU A 184 4.75 -28.40 2.85
N LEU A 185 4.92 -27.85 4.06
CA LEU A 185 5.60 -28.55 5.15
C LEU A 185 4.80 -29.79 5.55
N SER A 186 5.49 -30.92 5.64
CA SER A 186 4.84 -32.22 5.89
C SER A 186 4.93 -32.64 7.36
N ASP A 187 5.87 -32.07 8.12
CA ASP A 187 6.05 -32.32 9.55
C ASP A 187 5.72 -31.05 10.36
N ALA A 188 5.03 -31.21 11.50
CA ALA A 188 4.69 -30.11 12.41
C ALA A 188 5.92 -29.43 13.04
N ASN A 189 7.07 -30.10 13.07
CA ASN A 189 8.33 -29.55 13.55
C ASN A 189 9.20 -28.96 12.43
N GLU A 190 8.81 -29.12 11.17
CA GLU A 190 9.52 -28.52 10.04
C GLU A 190 9.37 -27.00 10.09
N ARG A 191 10.42 -26.28 9.73
CA ARG A 191 10.47 -24.82 9.71
C ARG A 191 11.04 -24.36 8.39
N ILE A 192 10.58 -23.20 7.94
CA ILE A 192 11.18 -22.53 6.79
C ILE A 192 12.57 -22.06 7.22
N ASN A 193 13.61 -22.48 6.50
CA ASN A 193 14.95 -22.01 6.79
C ASN A 193 15.12 -20.55 6.34
N THR A 194 16.09 -19.85 6.94
CA THR A 194 16.37 -18.44 6.67
C THR A 194 16.65 -18.16 5.19
N GLN A 195 17.33 -19.07 4.49
CA GLN A 195 17.70 -18.89 3.09
C GLN A 195 16.47 -18.94 2.17
N ASP A 196 15.47 -19.75 2.50
CA ASP A 196 14.21 -19.81 1.77
C ASP A 196 13.37 -18.55 1.97
N ILE A 197 13.36 -17.96 3.18
CA ILE A 197 12.75 -16.65 3.43
C ILE A 197 13.39 -15.58 2.54
N GLU A 198 14.72 -15.57 2.46
CA GLU A 198 15.46 -14.62 1.64
C GLU A 198 15.21 -14.83 0.13
N ASN A 199 15.19 -16.09 -0.32
CA ASN A 199 14.86 -16.43 -1.71
C ASN A 199 13.45 -15.95 -2.11
N ILE A 200 12.47 -16.10 -1.21
CA ILE A 200 11.12 -15.57 -1.41
C ILE A 200 11.14 -14.03 -1.50
N ALA A 201 11.97 -13.36 -0.69
CA ALA A 201 12.13 -11.91 -0.76
C ALA A 201 12.67 -11.44 -2.13
N TYR A 202 13.65 -12.15 -2.69
CA TYR A 202 14.11 -11.89 -4.07
C TYR A 202 13.00 -12.05 -5.10
N GLN A 203 12.23 -13.15 -5.03
CA GLN A 203 11.12 -13.40 -5.96
C GLN A 203 10.02 -12.33 -5.86
N ALA A 204 9.72 -11.89 -4.64
CA ALA A 204 8.75 -10.82 -4.41
C ALA A 204 9.24 -9.47 -4.97
N CYS A 205 10.52 -9.14 -4.79
CA CYS A 205 11.12 -7.93 -5.36
C CYS A 205 11.06 -7.95 -6.90
N ASP A 206 11.48 -9.04 -7.54
CA ASP A 206 11.41 -9.19 -9.01
C ASP A 206 9.96 -9.01 -9.52
N LYS A 207 8.99 -9.62 -8.85
CA LYS A 207 7.57 -9.52 -9.21
C LYS A 207 7.03 -8.09 -9.15
N VAL A 208 7.38 -7.34 -8.10
CA VAL A 208 6.86 -5.99 -7.85
C VAL A 208 7.65 -4.92 -8.61
N TYR A 209 8.99 -4.98 -8.58
CA TYR A 209 9.88 -3.96 -9.14
C TYR A 209 10.23 -4.21 -10.61
N LYS A 210 10.19 -5.46 -11.07
CA LYS A 210 10.41 -5.86 -12.46
C LYS A 210 11.75 -5.33 -12.98
N LYS A 211 11.73 -4.46 -14.00
CA LYS A 211 12.95 -3.90 -14.61
C LYS A 211 13.74 -2.99 -13.67
N GLU A 212 13.14 -2.54 -12.58
CA GLU A 212 13.76 -1.69 -11.57
C GLU A 212 14.14 -2.49 -10.32
N ASP A 213 14.11 -3.82 -10.37
CA ASP A 213 14.53 -4.67 -9.26
C ASP A 213 16.05 -4.61 -9.08
N SER A 214 16.46 -4.34 -7.84
CA SER A 214 17.85 -4.37 -7.37
C SER A 214 18.05 -5.38 -6.22
N GLY A 215 17.04 -6.22 -5.96
CA GLY A 215 17.01 -7.15 -4.85
C GLY A 215 16.57 -6.49 -3.53
N PRO A 216 16.26 -7.30 -2.50
CA PRO A 216 15.64 -6.82 -1.28
C PRO A 216 16.51 -5.82 -0.50
N TYR A 217 17.83 -5.94 -0.54
CA TYR A 217 18.74 -5.07 0.20
C TYR A 217 18.83 -3.64 -0.36
N GLU A 218 18.57 -3.45 -1.65
CA GLU A 218 18.64 -2.16 -2.32
C GLU A 218 17.24 -1.61 -2.65
N SER A 219 16.26 -2.47 -2.91
CA SER A 219 14.90 -2.06 -3.30
C SER A 219 13.97 -1.79 -2.13
N LEU A 220 14.23 -2.36 -0.95
CA LEU A 220 13.37 -2.21 0.24
C LEU A 220 13.86 -1.13 1.22
N TRP A 221 15.03 -0.55 0.98
CA TRP A 221 15.60 0.55 1.76
C TRP A 221 15.48 1.88 0.99
#